data_AF-E5RSD2-F1
#
_entry.id   AF-E5RSD2-F1
#
_cell.length_a   1.000
_cell.length_b   1.000
_cell.length_c   1.000
_cell.angle_alpha   90.00
_cell.angle_beta   90.00
_cell.angle_gamma   90.00
#
_symmetry.space_group_name_H-M   'P 1'
#
loop_
_entity.id
_entity.type
_entity.pdbx_description
1 polymer ?
#
loop_
_entity_poly.entity_id
_entity_poly.type
_entity_poly.pdbx_seq_one_letter_code
_entity_poly.pdbx_strand_id
1 'polypeptide(L)'
;LLFNRTEEEEFHAEWLTIDEYKAQAEESMHNAFRIVNLPNWSVEKKGSKGDVVESKKTEQFGKVYRFTGVVEAPPQFLYEEFRDNLTKLPE
;
A
#
# COMPACT_ATOMS: atom_id res chain seq x y z
N LEU A 1 -3.83 -13.35 -28.67
CA LEU A 1 -2.39 -13.57 -28.93
C LEU A 1 -1.68 -12.23 -28.82
N LEU A 2 -1.25 -11.84 -27.61
CA LEU A 2 -0.59 -10.56 -27.31
C LEU A 2 0.76 -10.83 -26.62
N PHE A 3 1.52 -11.82 -27.11
CA PHE A 3 2.80 -12.23 -26.54
C PHE A 3 3.88 -12.33 -27.62
N ASN A 4 3.99 -11.30 -28.46
CA ASN A 4 5.17 -11.07 -29.30
C ASN A 4 5.62 -9.62 -29.11
N ARG A 5 6.31 -9.36 -28.00
CA ARG A 5 7.28 -8.25 -27.91
C ARG A 5 8.65 -8.89 -27.79
N THR A 6 9.39 -8.86 -28.89
CA THR A 6 10.73 -9.44 -29.09
C THR A 6 11.85 -8.41 -28.89
N GLU A 7 11.57 -7.31 -28.19
CA GLU A 7 12.58 -6.30 -27.88
C GLU A 7 12.90 -6.44 -26.39
N GLU A 8 14.10 -6.96 -26.10
CA GLU A 8 14.77 -6.75 -24.82
C GLU A 8 15.10 -5.25 -24.74
N GLU A 9 14.10 -4.43 -24.41
CA GLU A 9 14.35 -3.05 -24.01
C GLU A 9 15.20 -3.11 -22.74
N GLU A 10 16.47 -2.73 -22.88
CA GLU A 10 17.40 -2.62 -21.76
C GLU A 10 16.79 -1.64 -20.76
N PHE A 11 16.51 -2.11 -19.54
CA PHE A 11 15.86 -1.30 -18.52
C PHE A 11 16.80 -0.16 -18.10
N HIS A 12 16.58 1.02 -18.67
CA HIS A 12 17.24 2.24 -18.24
C HIS A 12 16.53 2.79 -17.00
N ALA A 13 17.12 2.53 -15.83
CA ALA A 13 16.63 3.08 -14.58
C ALA A 13 16.89 4.60 -14.53
N GLU A 14 15.88 5.40 -14.83
CA GLU A 14 15.90 6.83 -14.54
C GLU A 14 15.59 7.03 -13.06
N TRP A 15 16.64 7.31 -12.27
CA TRP A 15 16.50 7.67 -10.87
C TRP A 15 16.01 9.11 -10.76
N LEU A 16 14.94 9.31 -9.98
CA LEU A 16 14.49 10.66 -9.65
C LEU A 16 15.52 11.36 -8.76
N THR A 17 15.49 12.68 -8.78
CA THR A 17 16.21 13.47 -7.79
C THR A 17 15.65 13.24 -6.39
N ILE A 18 16.44 13.55 -5.37
CA ILE A 18 16.01 13.43 -3.97
C ILE A 18 14.74 14.26 -3.70
N ASP A 19 14.64 15.45 -4.31
CA ASP A 19 13.50 16.34 -4.08
C ASP A 19 12.23 15.84 -4.77
N GLU A 20 12.35 15.22 -5.95
CA GLU A 20 11.23 14.54 -6.61
C GLU A 20 10.73 13.34 -5.78
N TYR A 21 11.64 12.54 -5.22
CA TYR A 21 11.24 11.45 -4.32
C TYR A 21 10.52 11.96 -3.07
N LYS A 22 10.99 13.05 -2.47
CA LYS A 22 10.32 13.68 -1.31
C LYS A 22 8.92 14.17 -1.66
N ALA A 23 8.78 14.85 -2.81
CA ALA A 23 7.49 15.34 -3.28
C ALA A 23 6.50 14.19 -3.52
N GLN A 24 6.95 13.12 -4.17
CA GLN A 24 6.11 11.93 -4.39
C GLN A 24 5.72 11.23 -3.08
N ALA A 25 6.63 11.16 -2.11
CA ALA A 25 6.34 10.57 -0.80
C ALA A 25 5.27 11.39 -0.05
N GLU A 26 5.38 12.71 -0.06
CA GLU A 26 4.41 13.61 0.57
C GLU A 26 3.03 13.51 -0.11
N GLU A 27 3.00 13.55 -1.43
CA GLU A 27 1.76 13.38 -2.20
C GLU A 27 1.09 12.02 -1.91
N SER A 28 1.88 10.95 -1.88
CA SER A 28 1.41 9.59 -1.59
C SER A 28 0.80 9.50 -0.20
N MET A 29 1.43 10.12 0.81
CA MET A 29 0.92 10.12 2.18
C MET A 29 -0.41 10.87 2.29
N HIS A 30 -0.53 12.05 1.67
CA HIS A 30 -1.78 12.81 1.64
C HIS A 30 -2.90 12.05 0.96
N ASN A 31 -2.62 11.44 -0.20
CA ASN A 31 -3.59 10.64 -0.94
C ASN A 31 -4.04 9.41 -0.15
N ALA A 32 -3.11 8.66 0.46
CA ALA A 32 -3.42 7.51 1.28
C ALA A 32 -4.30 7.87 2.49
N PHE A 33 -3.93 8.95 3.20
CA PHE A 33 -4.69 9.44 4.35
C PHE A 33 -6.11 9.88 3.97
N ARG A 34 -6.28 10.53 2.82
CA ARG A 34 -7.60 10.89 2.30
C ARG A 34 -8.42 9.63 1.98
N ILE A 35 -7.83 8.65 1.30
CA ILE A 35 -8.52 7.44 0.85
C ILE A 35 -8.99 6.61 2.03
N VAL A 36 -8.13 6.35 3.03
CA VAL A 36 -8.48 5.47 4.17
C VAL A 36 -9.68 6.00 4.97
N ASN A 37 -9.87 7.32 4.99
CA ASN A 37 -10.96 8.01 5.67
C ASN A 37 -12.23 8.18 4.81
N LEU A 38 -12.28 7.67 3.57
CA LEU A 38 -13.50 7.69 2.78
C LEU A 38 -14.60 6.84 3.43
N PRO A 39 -15.89 7.23 3.34
CA PRO A 39 -16.99 6.43 3.84
C PRO A 39 -17.36 5.29 2.88
N ASN A 40 -18.28 4.41 3.28
CA ASN A 40 -18.94 3.41 2.42
C ASN A 40 -17.96 2.46 1.72
N TRP A 41 -17.20 1.72 2.51
CA TRP A 41 -16.35 0.62 2.02
C TRP A 41 -17.16 -0.67 1.86
N SER A 42 -16.77 -1.53 0.92
CA SER A 42 -17.40 -2.83 0.70
C SER A 42 -16.58 -3.94 1.36
N VAL A 43 -17.19 -4.77 2.20
CA VAL A 43 -16.49 -5.88 2.86
C VAL A 43 -16.22 -7.00 1.86
N GLU A 44 -14.96 -7.37 1.69
CA GLU A 44 -14.52 -8.46 0.80
C GLU A 44 -14.28 -9.75 1.58
N LYS A 45 -13.68 -9.64 2.78
CA LYS A 45 -13.33 -10.79 3.62
C LYS A 45 -13.37 -10.43 5.09
N LYS A 46 -13.85 -11.35 5.91
CA LYS A 46 -13.72 -11.31 7.37
C LYS A 46 -12.84 -12.47 7.82
N GLY A 47 -11.81 -12.18 8.62
CA GLY A 47 -10.95 -13.14 9.26
C GLY A 47 -11.61 -13.77 10.48
N SER A 48 -11.11 -14.93 10.90
CA SER A 48 -11.62 -15.66 12.07
C SER A 48 -11.38 -14.92 13.40
N LYS A 49 -10.40 -14.01 13.44
CA LYS A 49 -10.02 -13.22 14.62
C LYS A 49 -10.58 -11.79 14.61
N GLY A 50 -11.54 -11.50 13.73
CA GLY A 50 -12.16 -10.17 13.62
C GLY A 50 -11.47 -9.23 12.64
N ASP A 51 -10.41 -9.67 11.96
CA ASP A 51 -9.79 -8.92 10.87
C ASP A 51 -10.78 -8.69 9.72
N VAL A 52 -10.72 -7.54 9.07
CA VAL A 52 -11.60 -7.21 7.94
C VAL A 52 -10.77 -6.67 6.79
N VAL A 53 -11.01 -7.23 5.61
CA VAL A 53 -10.56 -6.68 4.33
C VAL A 53 -11.77 -6.06 3.64
N GLU A 54 -11.61 -4.81 3.26
CA GLU A 54 -12.61 -4.06 2.53
C GLU A 54 -12.03 -3.50 1.24
N SER A 55 -12.87 -3.19 0.28
CA SER A 55 -12.48 -2.54 -0.96
C SER A 55 -13.31 -1.30 -1.26
N LYS A 56 -12.73 -0.42 -2.07
CA LYS A 56 -13.40 0.73 -2.64
C LYS A 56 -12.84 1.00 -4.04
N LYS A 57 -13.70 1.35 -4.99
CA LYS A 57 -13.26 1.90 -6.27
C LYS A 57 -13.11 3.41 -6.11
N THR A 58 -11.89 3.89 -6.32
CA THR A 58 -11.55 5.32 -6.38
C THR A 58 -11.43 5.75 -7.84
N GLU A 59 -11.68 7.02 -8.10
CA GLU A 59 -11.54 7.59 -9.45
C GLU A 59 -10.07 7.60 -9.89
N GLN A 60 -9.16 7.96 -8.98
CA GLN A 60 -7.75 8.16 -9.28
C GLN A 60 -6.92 6.87 -9.28
N PHE A 61 -7.20 5.92 -8.38
CA PHE A 61 -6.36 4.73 -8.16
C PHE A 61 -7.07 3.40 -8.48
N GLY A 62 -8.28 3.46 -9.04
CA GLY A 62 -9.07 2.26 -9.29
C GLY A 62 -9.48 1.55 -8.00
N LYS A 63 -9.49 0.20 -8.02
CA LYS A 63 -9.89 -0.61 -6.86
C LYS A 63 -8.75 -0.65 -5.85
N VAL A 64 -9.00 -0.12 -4.66
CA VAL A 64 -8.08 -0.15 -3.51
C VAL A 64 -8.63 -1.06 -2.41
N TYR A 65 -7.74 -1.52 -1.54
CA TYR A 65 -8.09 -2.37 -0.40
C TYR A 65 -7.68 -1.70 0.91
N ARG A 66 -8.49 -1.91 1.95
CA ARG A 66 -8.20 -1.53 3.33
C ARG A 66 -8.21 -2.78 4.19
N PHE A 67 -7.14 -2.97 4.95
CA PHE A 67 -7.04 -4.00 5.97
C PHE A 67 -7.20 -3.37 7.36
N THR A 68 -8.10 -3.93 8.17
CA THR A 68 -8.27 -3.56 9.58
C THR A 68 -8.07 -4.81 10.42
N GLY A 69 -7.09 -4.79 11.32
CA GLY A 69 -6.82 -5.85 12.29
C GLY A 69 -6.56 -5.25 13.66
N VAL A 70 -6.83 -6.03 14.71
CA VAL A 70 -6.56 -5.64 16.10
C VAL A 70 -5.49 -6.58 16.64
N VAL A 71 -4.44 -6.01 17.20
CA VAL A 71 -3.32 -6.76 17.77
C VAL A 71 -3.10 -6.35 19.22
N GLU A 72 -2.73 -7.31 20.06
CA GLU A 72 -2.44 -7.08 21.48
C GLU A 72 -0.99 -6.61 21.67
N ALA A 73 -0.66 -5.45 21.11
CA ALA A 73 0.68 -4.86 21.20
C ALA A 73 0.61 -3.33 21.36
N PRO A 74 1.59 -2.71 22.06
CA PRO A 74 1.69 -1.25 22.12
C PRO A 74 1.88 -0.64 20.72
N PRO A 75 1.21 0.48 20.39
CA PRO A 75 1.37 1.13 19.08
C PRO A 75 2.82 1.51 18.75
N GLN A 76 3.58 1.95 19.75
CA GLN A 76 4.99 2.31 19.59
C GLN A 76 5.85 1.13 19.12
N PHE A 77 5.61 -0.05 19.71
CA PHE A 77 6.32 -1.27 19.34
C PHE A 77 6.05 -1.65 17.87
N LEU A 78 4.78 -1.61 17.45
CA LEU A 78 4.42 -1.91 16.05
C LEU A 78 5.06 -0.92 15.07
N TYR A 79 5.08 0.37 15.42
CA TYR A 79 5.70 1.39 14.59
C TYR A 79 7.20 1.14 14.38
N GLU A 80 7.92 0.83 15.46
CA GLU A 80 9.36 0.50 15.40
C GLU A 80 9.62 -0.74 14.56
N GLU A 81 8.83 -1.81 14.75
CA GLU A 81 8.93 -3.02 13.95
C GLU A 81 8.68 -2.78 12.46
N PHE A 82 7.63 -2.03 12.09
CA PHE A 82 7.35 -1.72 10.68
C PHE A 82 8.38 -0.79 10.05
N ARG A 83 8.99 0.11 10.81
CA ARG A 83 10.00 1.04 10.31
C ARG A 83 11.36 0.36 10.13
N ASP A 84 11.78 -0.41 11.12
CA ASP A 84 13.17 -0.88 11.23
C ASP A 84 13.37 -2.32 10.71
N ASN A 85 12.32 -3.13 10.71
CA ASN A 85 12.39 -4.56 10.38
C ASN A 85 11.55 -4.93 9.14
N LEU A 86 11.24 -3.99 8.25
CA LEU A 86 10.39 -4.22 7.06
C LEU A 86 10.88 -5.39 6.17
N THR A 87 12.20 -5.65 6.13
CA THR A 87 12.81 -6.72 5.34
C THR A 87 12.81 -8.08 6.04
N LYS A 88 12.55 -8.13 7.35
CA LYS A 88 12.44 -9.37 8.13
C LYS A 88 11.00 -9.85 8.12
N LEU A 89 10.53 -10.25 6.94
CA LEU A 89 9.23 -10.88 6.82
C LEU A 89 9.29 -12.25 7.53
N PRO A 90 8.32 -12.57 8.41
CA PRO A 90 8.22 -13.91 8.97
C PRO A 90 8.01 -14.93 7.84
N GLU A 91 8.70 -16.07 7.92
CA GLU A 91 8.58 -17.20 6.98
C GLU A 91 7.18 -17.84 6.99
#